data_AF-A0A1V5A8T0-F1
#
_entry.id   AF-A0A1V5A8T0-F1
#
_cell.length_a   1.000
_cell.length_b   1.000
_cell.length_c   1.000
_cell.angle_alpha   90.00
_cell.angle_beta   90.00
_cell.angle_gamma   90.00
#
_symmetry.space_group_name_H-M   'P 1'
#
loop_
_entity.id
_entity.type
_entity.pdbx_description
1 polymer ?
#
loop_
_entity_poly.entity_id
_entity_poly.type
_entity_poly.pdbx_seq_one_letter_code
_entity_poly.pdbx_strand_id
1 'polypeptide(L)'
;MTRENRSPYVVTAPASSHRVWKDRAPLIGRLDMELTERCNNNCIHCCINLLEDDKARLREMSTDEVMRILTEAVALGALSVRFTGGEPLLREDFSEIYLYARKLGLKVMLFTNARCITPEIADMLALVPPLEKIEVTVYGMTRESYEAVSRSPGSFDEFRRGIDLLLERKIPFIVKGAVLPPNRDEMEPFEEWAATLPGMDKAPSYSIFFDLRCRRDSSEKNRLINTLRAKPRDGVSILSRNRESYLKSMREFCSKFMRPPGDSLFSCGAGHGACVDAYGMVQPCLMLRHPSVVYNLKSGSLKDALTRFFPAVREMKATNPDYLSRCARCFLKGLCETCPAKSWMEHGTLDTPVEYLCEVAHEQARDLGLILEGEKAWEVKDWEERIRRFSKNIPG
;
A
#
# COMPACT_ATOMS: atom_id res chain seq x y z
N MET A 1 -11.28 12.07 13.33
CA MET A 1 -11.04 13.16 14.32
C MET A 1 -10.39 14.36 13.63
N THR A 2 -11.22 15.32 13.23
CA THR A 2 -10.80 16.65 12.77
C THR A 2 -10.18 17.44 13.93
N ARG A 3 -9.36 18.46 13.62
CA ARG A 3 -8.55 19.26 14.55
C ARG A 3 -9.34 20.01 15.66
N GLU A 4 -10.67 19.93 15.66
CA GLU A 4 -11.54 20.80 16.46
C GLU A 4 -11.94 20.23 17.83
N ASN A 5 -11.53 19.00 18.19
CA ASN A 5 -11.89 18.41 19.48
C ASN A 5 -10.67 18.24 20.42
N ARG A 6 -9.91 19.32 20.64
CA ARG A 6 -8.81 19.35 21.63
C ARG A 6 -9.35 19.83 22.97
N SER A 7 -9.53 18.90 23.90
CA SER A 7 -9.76 19.21 25.31
C SER A 7 -8.69 20.20 25.82
N PRO A 8 -9.04 21.25 26.59
CA PRO A 8 -8.07 22.19 27.16
C PRO A 8 -7.10 21.51 28.15
N TYR A 9 -7.40 20.27 28.55
CA TYR A 9 -6.57 19.46 29.44
C TYR A 9 -5.62 18.50 28.72
N VAL A 10 -5.67 18.41 27.38
CA VAL A 10 -4.87 17.46 26.59
C VAL A 10 -3.96 18.20 25.62
N VAL A 11 -2.65 18.17 25.89
CA VAL A 11 -1.62 18.64 24.97
C VAL A 11 -1.16 17.48 24.10
N THR A 12 -1.32 17.61 22.79
CA THR A 12 -0.76 16.66 21.83
C THR A 12 0.62 17.15 21.40
N ALA A 13 1.63 16.33 21.60
CA ALA A 13 3.00 16.59 21.17
C ALA A 13 3.46 15.48 20.20
N PRO A 14 4.30 15.78 19.20
CA PRO A 14 4.94 14.74 18.40
C PRO A 14 5.67 13.75 19.29
N ALA A 15 5.56 12.44 19.02
CA ALA A 15 6.28 11.44 19.82
C ALA A 15 7.78 11.76 19.89
N SER A 16 8.37 12.24 18.80
CA SER A 16 9.79 12.64 18.72
C SER A 16 10.20 13.76 19.68
N SER A 17 9.29 14.60 20.18
CA SER A 17 9.62 15.65 21.14
C SER A 17 9.60 15.14 22.60
N HIS A 18 9.14 13.92 22.83
CA HIS A 18 9.14 13.32 24.15
C HIS A 18 10.56 12.90 24.56
N ARG A 19 10.91 13.10 25.84
CA ARG A 19 12.25 12.87 26.40
C ARG A 19 12.84 11.49 26.12
N VAL A 20 11.98 10.47 25.95
CA VAL A 20 12.38 9.08 25.62
C VAL A 20 13.10 8.99 24.28
N TRP A 21 12.82 9.90 23.34
CA TRP A 21 13.35 9.88 21.97
C TRP A 21 14.43 10.94 21.72
N LYS A 22 14.71 11.82 22.69
CA LYS A 22 15.64 12.95 22.56
C LYS A 22 17.05 12.54 22.09
N ASP A 23 17.51 11.37 22.54
CA ASP A 23 18.84 10.82 22.24
C ASP A 23 18.80 9.43 21.57
N ARG A 24 17.59 8.92 21.24
CA ARG A 24 17.38 7.57 20.71
C ARG A 24 16.18 7.55 19.79
N ALA A 25 16.30 8.06 18.56
CA ALA A 25 15.24 7.90 17.57
C ALA A 25 15.00 6.41 17.28
N PRO A 26 13.74 5.96 17.12
CA PRO A 26 13.46 4.57 16.77
C PRO A 26 14.03 4.29 15.37
N LEU A 27 14.68 3.15 15.19
CA LEU A 27 15.19 2.75 13.86
C LEU A 27 14.05 2.42 12.91
N ILE A 28 12.91 1.94 13.44
CA ILE A 28 11.67 1.76 12.71
C ILE A 28 10.47 2.20 13.53
N GLY A 29 9.51 2.90 12.91
CA GLY A 29 8.24 3.23 13.56
C GLY A 29 7.16 2.16 13.38
N ARG A 30 7.25 1.39 12.29
CA ARG A 30 6.30 0.36 11.88
C ARG A 30 7.01 -0.77 11.15
N LEU A 31 6.57 -2.00 11.41
CA LEU A 31 6.92 -3.19 10.63
C LEU A 31 5.75 -3.56 9.70
N ASP A 32 6.04 -3.94 8.46
CA ASP A 32 5.05 -4.55 7.57
C ASP A 32 5.37 -6.02 7.38
N MET A 33 4.39 -6.91 7.53
CA MET A 33 4.61 -8.35 7.38
C MET A 33 3.55 -9.00 6.50
N GLU A 34 4.00 -9.73 5.48
CA GLU A 34 3.17 -10.73 4.83
C GLU A 34 3.24 -12.00 5.67
N LEU A 35 2.16 -12.36 6.37
CA LEU A 35 2.17 -13.57 7.20
C LEU A 35 2.11 -14.84 6.35
N THR A 36 1.48 -14.73 5.18
CA THR A 36 1.32 -15.79 4.19
C THR A 36 1.17 -15.15 2.81
N GLU A 37 1.59 -15.85 1.76
CA GLU A 37 1.26 -15.45 0.38
C GLU A 37 0.03 -16.19 -0.15
N ARG A 38 -0.48 -17.19 0.60
CA ARG A 38 -1.69 -17.93 0.26
C ARG A 38 -2.92 -17.05 0.42
N CYS A 39 -3.90 -17.25 -0.43
CA CYS A 39 -5.18 -16.56 -0.37
C CYS A 39 -6.31 -17.49 -0.83
N ASN A 40 -7.47 -17.35 -0.21
CA ASN A 40 -8.72 -18.01 -0.59
C ASN A 40 -9.40 -17.31 -1.76
N ASN A 41 -8.87 -16.17 -2.23
CA ASN A 41 -9.23 -15.50 -3.47
C ASN A 41 -8.21 -15.76 -4.59
N ASN A 42 -8.69 -15.69 -5.83
CA ASN A 42 -7.87 -15.61 -7.04
C ASN A 42 -8.06 -14.28 -7.79
N CYS A 43 -7.99 -13.16 -7.07
CA CYS A 43 -8.40 -11.88 -7.64
C CYS A 43 -7.72 -11.59 -8.98
N ILE A 44 -8.50 -11.13 -9.96
CA ILE A 44 -8.05 -10.94 -11.35
C ILE A 44 -6.89 -9.95 -11.49
N HIS A 45 -6.77 -9.01 -10.54
CA HIS A 45 -5.77 -7.94 -10.52
C HIS A 45 -4.63 -8.18 -9.52
N CYS A 46 -4.63 -9.30 -8.78
CA CYS A 46 -3.71 -9.47 -7.66
C CYS A 46 -2.27 -9.67 -8.14
N CYS A 47 -1.35 -8.89 -7.57
CA CYS A 47 0.08 -8.95 -7.83
C CYS A 47 0.84 -9.93 -6.91
N ILE A 48 0.19 -10.47 -5.86
CA ILE A 48 0.88 -11.23 -4.79
C ILE A 48 0.25 -12.59 -4.45
N ASN A 49 -1.02 -12.88 -4.75
CA ASN A 49 -1.63 -14.10 -4.21
C ASN A 49 -0.98 -15.39 -4.77
N LEU A 50 -0.91 -16.42 -3.93
CA LEU A 50 -0.79 -17.82 -4.33
C LEU A 50 -2.11 -18.49 -3.93
N LEU A 51 -2.69 -19.26 -4.85
CA LEU A 51 -3.86 -20.06 -4.48
C LEU A 51 -3.39 -21.16 -3.55
N GLU A 52 -4.17 -21.45 -2.51
CA GLU A 52 -3.95 -22.46 -1.46
C GLU A 52 -3.00 -23.60 -1.90
N ASP A 53 -1.70 -23.36 -1.72
CA ASP A 53 -0.60 -24.19 -2.23
C ASP A 53 0.18 -24.73 -1.03
N ASP A 54 0.14 -26.04 -0.84
CA ASP A 54 0.85 -26.71 0.26
C ASP A 54 2.35 -26.47 0.21
N LYS A 55 2.94 -26.33 -0.98
CA LYS A 55 4.37 -25.99 -1.11
C LYS A 55 4.65 -24.55 -0.69
N ALA A 56 3.69 -23.65 -0.84
CA ALA A 56 3.79 -22.31 -0.27
C ALA A 56 3.69 -22.38 1.26
N ARG A 57 2.70 -23.12 1.80
CA ARG A 57 2.51 -23.34 3.24
C ARG A 57 3.77 -23.88 3.92
N LEU A 58 4.41 -24.90 3.34
CA LEU A 58 5.62 -25.53 3.90
C LEU A 58 6.85 -24.60 3.94
N ARG A 59 6.85 -23.52 3.16
CA ARG A 59 7.95 -22.55 3.13
C ARG A 59 7.70 -21.33 4.04
N GLU A 60 6.45 -21.10 4.46
CA GLU A 60 6.08 -20.00 5.33
C GLU A 60 6.87 -20.04 6.65
N MET A 61 7.19 -18.87 7.18
CA MET A 61 7.80 -18.75 8.51
C MET A 61 6.95 -19.45 9.56
N SER A 62 7.60 -20.14 10.50
CA SER A 62 6.93 -20.70 11.68
C SER A 62 6.43 -19.59 12.61
N THR A 63 5.52 -19.94 13.54
CA THR A 63 5.06 -19.03 14.60
C THR A 63 6.23 -18.38 15.34
N ASP A 64 7.22 -19.18 15.74
CA ASP A 64 8.40 -18.72 16.49
C ASP A 64 9.25 -17.74 15.69
N GLU A 65 9.41 -17.97 14.37
CA GLU A 65 10.13 -17.07 13.49
C GLU A 65 9.42 -15.72 13.39
N VAL A 66 8.10 -15.72 13.23
CA VAL A 66 7.29 -14.50 13.20
C VAL A 66 7.40 -13.75 14.54
N MET A 67 7.25 -14.45 15.67
CA MET A 67 7.35 -13.84 17.00
C MET A 67 8.73 -13.27 17.30
N ARG A 68 9.80 -13.94 16.85
CA ARG A 68 11.18 -13.43 16.95
C ARG A 68 11.32 -12.10 16.21
N ILE A 69 10.79 -12.02 14.98
CA ILE A 69 10.85 -10.78 14.17
C ILE A 69 10.05 -9.65 14.81
N LEU A 70 8.87 -9.93 15.36
CA LEU A 70 8.08 -8.94 16.10
C LEU A 70 8.85 -8.41 17.33
N THR A 71 9.54 -9.28 18.04
CA THR A 71 10.39 -8.91 19.20
C THR A 71 11.56 -8.04 18.77
N GLU A 72 12.27 -8.41 17.71
CA GLU A 72 13.35 -7.59 17.13
C GLU A 72 12.83 -6.22 16.71
N ALA A 73 11.67 -6.16 16.06
CA ALA A 73 11.09 -4.90 15.60
C ALA A 73 10.77 -3.96 16.76
N VAL A 74 10.18 -4.47 17.84
CA VAL A 74 9.91 -3.69 19.07
C VAL A 74 11.20 -3.22 19.72
N ALA A 75 12.22 -4.07 19.79
CA ALA A 75 13.54 -3.68 20.31
C ALA A 75 14.20 -2.57 19.47
N LEU A 76 13.84 -2.44 18.20
CA LEU A 76 14.29 -1.39 17.28
C LEU A 76 13.36 -0.16 17.26
N GLY A 77 12.29 -0.16 18.06
CA GLY A 77 11.41 0.98 18.29
C GLY A 77 10.07 0.95 17.57
N ALA A 78 9.69 -0.17 16.94
CA ALA A 78 8.40 -0.29 16.27
C ALA A 78 7.26 -0.11 17.28
N LEU A 79 6.27 0.73 16.92
CA LEU A 79 5.06 0.96 17.70
C LEU A 79 3.83 0.32 17.06
N SER A 80 3.94 -0.08 15.79
CA SER A 80 2.89 -0.79 15.07
C SER A 80 3.43 -1.84 14.13
N VAL A 81 2.58 -2.81 13.82
CA VAL A 81 2.81 -3.81 12.78
C VAL A 81 1.59 -3.87 11.86
N ARG A 82 1.82 -4.00 10.56
CA ARG A 82 0.78 -4.34 9.60
C ARG A 82 0.88 -5.82 9.24
N PHE A 83 -0.21 -6.55 9.42
CA PHE A 83 -0.36 -7.91 8.91
C PHE A 83 -1.12 -7.91 7.59
N THR A 84 -0.49 -8.47 6.57
CA THR A 84 -0.98 -8.54 5.18
C THR A 84 -0.40 -9.77 4.47
N GLY A 85 -0.29 -9.74 3.15
CA GLY A 85 0.13 -10.85 2.31
C GLY A 85 -1.01 -11.23 1.36
N GLY A 86 -1.25 -12.53 1.18
CA GLY A 86 -2.47 -13.02 0.55
C GLY A 86 -3.68 -12.75 1.45
N GLU A 87 -4.03 -13.70 2.32
CA GLU A 87 -5.01 -13.50 3.40
C GLU A 87 -4.39 -13.93 4.74
N PRO A 88 -4.04 -12.98 5.64
CA PRO A 88 -3.41 -13.30 6.91
C PRO A 88 -4.19 -14.30 7.78
N LEU A 89 -5.53 -14.23 7.71
CA LEU A 89 -6.43 -15.07 8.50
C LEU A 89 -6.49 -16.53 8.03
N LEU A 90 -5.83 -16.89 6.92
CA LEU A 90 -5.67 -18.30 6.50
C LEU A 90 -4.64 -19.08 7.33
N ARG A 91 -3.87 -18.39 8.17
CA ARG A 91 -2.96 -19.07 9.08
C ARG A 91 -3.71 -19.59 10.30
N GLU A 92 -3.56 -20.89 10.57
CA GLU A 92 -4.14 -21.54 11.74
C GLU A 92 -3.62 -20.94 13.07
N ASP A 93 -2.40 -20.41 13.07
CA ASP A 93 -1.74 -19.75 14.22
C ASP A 93 -1.93 -18.22 14.26
N PHE A 94 -2.82 -17.65 13.42
CA PHE A 94 -3.00 -16.19 13.34
C PHE A 94 -3.33 -15.57 14.71
N SER A 95 -4.25 -16.17 15.46
CA SER A 95 -4.66 -15.69 16.78
C SER A 95 -3.48 -15.60 17.75
N GLU A 96 -2.57 -16.59 17.69
CA GLU A 96 -1.38 -16.64 18.54
C GLU A 96 -0.40 -15.51 18.19
N ILE A 97 -0.13 -15.32 16.89
CA ILE A 97 0.73 -14.25 16.36
C ILE A 97 0.15 -12.88 16.72
N TYR A 98 -1.16 -12.69 16.53
CA TYR A 98 -1.87 -11.46 16.83
C TYR A 98 -1.77 -11.10 18.32
N LEU A 99 -2.11 -12.05 19.20
CA LEU A 99 -2.06 -11.85 20.65
C LEU A 99 -0.63 -11.57 21.13
N TYR A 100 0.37 -12.22 20.53
CA TYR A 100 1.76 -11.94 20.82
C TYR A 100 2.18 -10.51 20.43
N ALA A 101 1.82 -10.05 19.23
CA ALA A 101 2.08 -8.67 18.81
C ALA A 101 1.41 -7.66 19.77
N ARG A 102 0.17 -7.92 20.18
CA ARG A 102 -0.54 -7.07 21.15
C ARG A 102 0.09 -7.12 22.54
N LYS A 103 0.57 -8.29 22.99
CA LYS A 103 1.32 -8.46 24.25
C LYS A 103 2.63 -7.67 24.26
N LEU A 104 3.30 -7.55 23.12
CA LEU A 104 4.47 -6.69 22.95
C LEU A 104 4.14 -5.18 22.94
N GLY A 105 2.86 -4.81 22.93
CA GLY A 105 2.40 -3.41 22.90
C GLY A 105 2.25 -2.81 21.50
N LEU A 106 2.49 -3.57 20.43
CA LEU A 106 2.35 -3.09 19.04
C LEU A 106 0.89 -2.84 18.70
N LYS A 107 0.56 -1.68 18.13
CA LYS A 107 -0.72 -1.55 17.44
C LYS A 107 -0.72 -2.41 16.18
N VAL A 108 -1.81 -3.09 15.88
CA VAL A 108 -1.91 -4.02 14.76
C VAL A 108 -2.84 -3.44 13.71
N MET A 109 -2.34 -3.25 12.50
CA MET A 109 -3.13 -2.93 11.32
C MET A 109 -3.34 -4.23 10.52
N LEU A 110 -4.58 -4.70 10.41
CA LEU A 110 -4.90 -5.92 9.66
C LEU A 110 -5.48 -5.56 8.30
N PHE A 111 -4.89 -6.07 7.23
CA PHE A 111 -5.47 -6.04 5.88
C PHE A 111 -6.08 -7.41 5.58
N THR A 112 -7.37 -7.44 5.25
CA THR A 112 -8.11 -8.69 5.03
C THR A 112 -9.18 -8.53 3.95
N ASN A 113 -9.60 -9.64 3.33
CA ASN A 113 -10.81 -9.73 2.52
C ASN A 113 -12.07 -10.02 3.36
N ALA A 114 -11.92 -10.19 4.68
CA ALA A 114 -12.93 -10.45 5.69
C ALA A 114 -13.68 -11.80 5.58
N ARG A 115 -13.40 -12.64 4.59
CA ARG A 115 -14.07 -13.95 4.42
C ARG A 115 -13.78 -14.93 5.56
N CYS A 116 -12.59 -14.82 6.15
CA CYS A 116 -12.10 -15.65 7.25
C CYS A 116 -12.36 -15.06 8.63
N ILE A 117 -13.16 -13.99 8.74
CA ILE A 117 -13.62 -13.50 10.05
C ILE A 117 -14.67 -14.47 10.56
N THR A 118 -14.30 -15.25 11.58
CA THR A 118 -15.20 -16.15 12.32
C THR A 118 -15.66 -15.48 13.62
N PRO A 119 -16.70 -16.02 14.31
CA PRO A 119 -17.07 -15.55 15.65
C PRO A 119 -15.89 -15.54 16.62
N GLU A 120 -15.03 -16.55 16.59
CA GLU A 120 -13.86 -16.68 17.48
C GLU A 120 -12.82 -15.59 17.20
N ILE A 121 -12.54 -15.30 15.92
CA ILE A 121 -11.64 -14.21 15.52
C ILE A 121 -12.23 -12.86 15.94
N ALA A 122 -13.52 -12.65 15.71
CA ALA A 122 -14.18 -11.40 16.06
C ALA A 122 -14.23 -11.20 17.58
N ASP A 123 -14.55 -12.22 18.36
CA ASP A 123 -14.57 -12.16 19.83
C ASP A 123 -13.16 -11.88 20.38
N MET A 124 -12.12 -12.48 19.78
CA MET A 124 -10.73 -12.21 20.12
C MET A 124 -10.30 -10.77 19.81
N LEU A 125 -10.67 -10.24 18.64
CA LEU A 125 -10.43 -8.85 18.26
C LEU A 125 -11.21 -7.84 19.14
N ALA A 126 -12.39 -8.22 19.61
CA ALA A 126 -13.17 -7.41 20.55
C ALA A 126 -12.54 -7.38 21.95
N LEU A 127 -12.07 -8.55 22.42
CA LEU A 127 -11.41 -8.69 23.73
C LEU A 127 -10.04 -7.99 23.76
N VAL A 128 -9.26 -8.13 22.69
CA VAL A 128 -7.93 -7.54 22.53
C VAL A 128 -7.92 -6.70 21.26
N PRO A 129 -8.27 -5.39 21.34
CA PRO A 129 -8.43 -4.57 20.15
C PRO A 129 -7.11 -4.27 19.40
N PRO A 130 -7.16 -4.13 18.07
CA PRO A 130 -5.98 -3.89 17.23
C PRO A 130 -5.33 -2.54 17.48
N LEU A 131 -6.08 -1.54 17.97
CA LEU A 131 -5.66 -0.14 18.16
C LEU A 131 -5.29 0.61 16.87
N GLU A 132 -5.44 -0.02 15.71
CA GLU A 132 -5.57 0.61 14.39
C GLU A 132 -6.86 0.06 13.75
N LYS A 133 -7.42 0.79 12.78
CA LYS A 133 -8.60 0.29 12.05
C LYS A 133 -8.19 -0.87 11.16
N ILE A 134 -8.99 -1.94 11.13
CA ILE A 134 -8.87 -3.01 10.13
C ILE A 134 -9.19 -2.43 8.75
N GLU A 135 -8.45 -2.81 7.72
CA GLU A 135 -8.76 -2.42 6.34
C GLU A 135 -9.30 -3.61 5.56
N VAL A 136 -10.58 -3.51 5.19
CA VAL A 136 -11.27 -4.55 4.40
C VAL A 136 -11.31 -4.13 2.93
N THR A 137 -10.84 -4.99 2.05
CA THR A 137 -10.92 -4.75 0.60
C THR A 137 -12.25 -5.27 0.05
N VAL A 138 -12.97 -4.43 -0.68
CA VAL A 138 -14.28 -4.74 -1.25
C VAL A 138 -14.20 -4.79 -2.77
N TYR A 139 -14.71 -5.87 -3.35
CA TYR A 139 -14.53 -6.19 -4.76
C TYR A 139 -15.78 -6.00 -5.63
N GLY A 140 -16.92 -5.65 -5.03
CA GLY A 140 -18.19 -5.43 -5.73
C GLY A 140 -19.34 -5.27 -4.74
N MET A 141 -20.41 -4.63 -5.18
CA MET A 141 -21.66 -4.45 -4.41
C MET A 141 -22.68 -5.56 -4.67
N THR A 142 -22.54 -6.28 -5.78
CA THR A 142 -23.34 -7.46 -6.13
C THR A 142 -22.51 -8.74 -6.01
N ARG A 143 -23.18 -9.90 -5.92
CA ARG A 143 -22.48 -11.19 -5.91
C ARG A 143 -21.71 -11.38 -7.21
N GLU A 144 -22.35 -11.05 -8.32
CA GLU A 144 -21.84 -11.22 -9.68
C GLU A 144 -20.55 -10.43 -9.87
N SER A 145 -20.54 -9.14 -9.52
CA SER A 145 -19.34 -8.30 -9.67
C SER A 145 -18.23 -8.71 -8.70
N TYR A 146 -18.58 -9.00 -7.44
CA TYR A 146 -17.62 -9.40 -6.42
C TYR A 146 -16.91 -10.71 -6.79
N GLU A 147 -17.69 -11.73 -7.17
CA GLU A 147 -17.16 -13.05 -7.51
C GLU A 147 -16.45 -13.08 -8.88
N ALA A 148 -16.84 -12.21 -9.82
CA ALA A 148 -16.08 -11.99 -11.05
C ALA A 148 -14.67 -11.44 -10.77
N VAL A 149 -14.53 -10.56 -9.78
CA VAL A 149 -13.23 -10.03 -9.36
C VAL A 149 -12.45 -11.06 -8.55
N SER A 150 -13.05 -11.63 -7.49
CA SER A 150 -12.39 -12.53 -6.54
C SER A 150 -12.09 -13.91 -7.13
N ARG A 151 -12.85 -14.32 -8.15
CA ARG A 151 -12.83 -15.65 -8.79
C ARG A 151 -12.99 -16.78 -7.77
N SER A 152 -13.84 -16.57 -6.76
CA SER A 152 -14.14 -17.55 -5.71
C SER A 152 -15.64 -17.57 -5.44
N PRO A 153 -16.36 -18.63 -5.85
CA PRO A 153 -17.80 -18.77 -5.58
C PRO A 153 -18.10 -18.73 -4.08
N GLY A 154 -19.18 -18.04 -3.69
CA GLY A 154 -19.57 -17.86 -2.29
C GLY A 154 -18.82 -16.76 -1.54
N SER A 155 -17.77 -16.19 -2.13
CA SER A 155 -16.94 -15.18 -1.48
C SER A 155 -17.69 -13.91 -1.08
N PHE A 156 -18.77 -13.56 -1.80
CA PHE A 156 -19.59 -12.40 -1.45
C PHE A 156 -20.32 -12.60 -0.11
N ASP A 157 -20.94 -13.75 0.12
CA ASP A 157 -21.65 -14.03 1.37
C ASP A 157 -20.71 -14.13 2.56
N GLU A 158 -19.55 -14.78 2.37
CA GLU A 158 -18.54 -14.90 3.40
C GLU A 158 -17.98 -13.53 3.80
N PHE A 159 -17.73 -12.66 2.82
CA PHE A 159 -17.35 -11.26 3.05
C PHE A 159 -18.43 -10.52 3.85
N ARG A 160 -19.71 -10.61 3.42
CA ARG A 160 -20.83 -9.93 4.11
C ARG A 160 -20.96 -10.41 5.56
N ARG A 161 -20.92 -11.71 5.79
CA ARG A 161 -20.89 -12.31 7.13
C ARG A 161 -19.72 -11.79 7.97
N GLY A 162 -18.53 -11.69 7.36
CA GLY A 162 -17.35 -11.16 8.05
C GLY A 162 -17.52 -9.70 8.47
N ILE A 163 -18.11 -8.86 7.61
CA ILE A 163 -18.48 -7.48 7.94
C ILE A 163 -19.49 -7.44 9.09
N ASP A 164 -20.54 -8.26 9.04
CA ASP A 164 -21.58 -8.29 10.07
C ASP A 164 -20.99 -8.65 11.44
N LEU A 165 -20.10 -9.64 11.50
CA LEU A 165 -19.39 -10.02 12.73
C LEU A 165 -18.54 -8.86 13.28
N LEU A 166 -17.84 -8.11 12.43
CA LEU A 166 -17.08 -6.93 12.86
C LEU A 166 -18.00 -5.84 13.42
N LEU A 167 -19.15 -5.60 12.79
CA LEU A 167 -20.14 -4.62 13.23
C LEU A 167 -20.79 -5.01 14.56
N GLU A 168 -21.22 -6.27 14.69
CA GLU A 168 -21.83 -6.83 15.91
C GLU A 168 -20.93 -6.67 17.14
N ARG A 169 -19.62 -6.91 16.98
CA ARG A 169 -18.61 -6.75 18.04
C ARG A 169 -18.08 -5.32 18.17
N LYS A 170 -18.57 -4.38 17.35
CA LYS A 170 -18.13 -2.97 17.32
C LYS A 170 -16.61 -2.82 17.09
N ILE A 171 -16.03 -3.71 16.29
CA ILE A 171 -14.61 -3.68 15.94
C ILE A 171 -14.41 -2.58 14.89
N PRO A 172 -13.51 -1.60 15.10
CA PRO A 172 -13.30 -0.52 14.12
C PRO A 172 -12.64 -1.01 12.84
N PHE A 173 -13.26 -0.74 11.69
CA PHE A 173 -12.70 -1.01 10.38
C PHE A 173 -13.00 0.12 9.37
N ILE A 174 -12.30 0.11 8.25
CA ILE A 174 -12.60 0.90 7.04
C ILE A 174 -12.63 -0.02 5.83
N VAL A 175 -13.28 0.45 4.77
CA VAL A 175 -13.36 -0.26 3.50
C VAL A 175 -12.62 0.47 2.40
N LYS A 176 -11.99 -0.29 1.50
CA LYS A 176 -11.30 0.21 0.31
C LYS A 176 -11.69 -0.59 -0.92
N GLY A 177 -11.68 0.05 -2.09
CA GLY A 177 -12.08 -0.57 -3.36
C GLY A 177 -10.93 -0.80 -4.32
N ALA A 178 -11.13 -1.72 -5.26
CA ALA A 178 -10.32 -1.86 -6.47
C ALA A 178 -11.25 -1.67 -7.68
N VAL A 179 -11.05 -0.60 -8.45
CA VAL A 179 -11.91 -0.27 -9.59
C VAL A 179 -11.53 -1.14 -10.78
N LEU A 180 -12.41 -2.06 -11.15
CA LEU A 180 -12.18 -3.08 -12.17
C LEU A 180 -13.36 -3.15 -13.12
N PRO A 181 -13.20 -3.68 -14.34
CA PRO A 181 -14.29 -3.81 -15.28
C PRO A 181 -15.60 -4.40 -14.71
N PRO A 182 -15.57 -5.44 -13.84
CA PRO A 182 -16.82 -5.99 -13.29
C PRO A 182 -17.56 -5.09 -12.30
N ASN A 183 -16.88 -4.13 -11.64
CA ASN A 183 -17.46 -3.34 -10.54
C ASN A 183 -17.37 -1.81 -10.75
N ARG A 184 -16.82 -1.35 -11.88
CA ARG A 184 -16.56 0.07 -12.13
C ARG A 184 -17.80 0.94 -12.06
N ASP A 185 -18.95 0.39 -12.42
CA ASP A 185 -20.24 1.09 -12.44
C ASP A 185 -20.94 1.02 -11.06
N GLU A 186 -20.32 0.39 -10.07
CA GLU A 186 -20.81 0.24 -8.69
C GLU A 186 -20.10 1.18 -7.71
N MET A 187 -19.34 2.18 -8.18
CA MET A 187 -18.60 3.08 -7.31
C MET A 187 -19.52 3.91 -6.41
N GLU A 188 -20.59 4.48 -6.95
CA GLU A 188 -21.59 5.24 -6.18
C GLU A 188 -22.29 4.38 -5.12
N PRO A 189 -22.91 3.22 -5.44
CA PRO A 189 -23.51 2.39 -4.40
C PRO A 189 -22.50 1.87 -3.37
N PHE A 190 -21.22 1.69 -3.75
CA PHE A 190 -20.17 1.37 -2.78
C PHE A 190 -19.90 2.52 -1.80
N GLU A 191 -19.86 3.76 -2.28
CA GLU A 191 -19.70 4.93 -1.40
C GLU A 191 -20.89 5.15 -0.48
N GLU A 192 -22.11 4.99 -0.99
CA GLU A 192 -23.34 5.07 -0.21
C GLU A 192 -23.34 4.03 0.92
N TRP A 193 -23.06 2.76 0.59
CA TRP A 193 -22.94 1.71 1.58
C TRP A 193 -21.82 2.01 2.59
N ALA A 194 -20.64 2.41 2.11
CA ALA A 194 -19.51 2.71 2.98
C ALA A 194 -19.80 3.86 3.96
N ALA A 195 -20.57 4.87 3.55
CA ALA A 195 -20.98 5.99 4.41
C ALA A 195 -21.91 5.56 5.57
N THR A 196 -22.57 4.39 5.45
CA THR A 196 -23.36 3.82 6.56
C THR A 196 -22.51 3.16 7.64
N LEU A 197 -21.23 2.86 7.35
CA LEU A 197 -20.37 2.11 8.25
C LEU A 197 -19.77 2.99 9.35
N PRO A 198 -19.77 2.54 10.62
CA PRO A 198 -19.14 3.28 11.70
C PRO A 198 -17.65 3.53 11.44
N GLY A 199 -17.24 4.81 11.48
CA GLY A 199 -15.84 5.21 11.32
C GLY A 199 -15.38 5.45 9.88
N MET A 200 -16.28 5.36 8.89
CA MET A 200 -16.06 5.85 7.52
C MET A 200 -16.36 7.35 7.42
N ASP A 201 -15.48 8.18 7.98
CA ASP A 201 -15.63 9.65 7.97
C ASP A 201 -15.34 10.29 6.58
N LYS A 202 -14.84 9.50 5.64
CA LYS A 202 -14.41 9.92 4.30
C LYS A 202 -14.79 8.85 3.29
N ALA A 203 -14.87 9.26 2.03
CA ALA A 203 -15.02 8.32 0.91
C ALA A 203 -13.92 7.23 0.94
N PRO A 204 -14.26 5.98 0.58
CA PRO A 204 -13.29 4.90 0.41
C PRO A 204 -12.13 5.29 -0.51
N SER A 205 -10.94 4.78 -0.21
CA SER A 205 -9.82 4.84 -1.15
C SER A 205 -9.97 3.76 -2.23
N TYR A 206 -9.50 4.06 -3.45
CA TYR A 206 -9.55 3.15 -4.58
C TYR A 206 -8.16 2.84 -5.15
N SER A 207 -7.95 1.57 -5.52
CA SER A 207 -6.87 1.18 -6.43
C SER A 207 -7.40 1.17 -7.87
N ILE A 208 -6.69 1.83 -8.78
CA ILE A 208 -7.10 1.99 -10.19
C ILE A 208 -5.97 1.54 -11.13
N PHE A 209 -4.73 1.89 -10.80
CA PHE A 209 -3.55 1.50 -11.58
C PHE A 209 -2.95 0.23 -11.01
N PHE A 210 -3.25 -0.90 -11.63
CA PHE A 210 -2.86 -2.21 -11.12
C PHE A 210 -1.43 -2.61 -11.47
N ASP A 211 -0.89 -3.42 -10.61
CA ASP A 211 0.49 -3.84 -10.58
C ASP A 211 0.68 -5.24 -11.13
N LEU A 212 1.74 -5.46 -11.90
CA LEU A 212 2.13 -6.81 -12.31
C LEU A 212 2.66 -7.62 -11.13
N ARG A 213 2.88 -8.93 -11.33
CA ARG A 213 3.34 -9.85 -10.28
C ARG A 213 4.71 -9.44 -9.73
N CYS A 214 4.78 -9.10 -8.43
CA CYS A 214 6.03 -8.72 -7.76
C CYS A 214 7.07 -9.84 -7.73
N ARG A 215 6.63 -11.10 -7.78
CA ARG A 215 7.51 -12.28 -7.87
C ARG A 215 7.91 -12.66 -9.29
N ARG A 216 7.32 -12.02 -10.31
CA ARG A 216 7.54 -12.36 -11.74
C ARG A 216 7.37 -13.86 -12.06
N ASP A 217 6.46 -14.51 -11.37
CA ASP A 217 6.24 -15.97 -11.36
C ASP A 217 5.02 -16.42 -12.20
N SER A 218 4.27 -15.49 -12.81
CA SER A 218 3.18 -15.83 -13.73
C SER A 218 3.02 -14.79 -14.85
N SER A 219 3.48 -15.14 -16.05
CA SER A 219 3.27 -14.32 -17.25
C SER A 219 1.81 -14.25 -17.68
N GLU A 220 1.04 -15.33 -17.45
CA GLU A 220 -0.40 -15.39 -17.71
C GLU A 220 -1.16 -14.38 -16.85
N LYS A 221 -0.91 -14.36 -15.54
CA LYS A 221 -1.53 -13.38 -14.65
C LYS A 221 -1.14 -11.96 -15.04
N ASN A 222 0.10 -11.71 -15.44
CA ASN A 222 0.52 -10.39 -15.94
C ASN A 222 -0.21 -9.98 -17.22
N ARG A 223 -0.45 -10.90 -18.16
CA ARG A 223 -1.26 -10.62 -19.35
C ARG A 223 -2.69 -10.23 -18.96
N LEU A 224 -3.30 -10.96 -18.02
CA LEU A 224 -4.62 -10.62 -17.49
C LEU A 224 -4.63 -9.23 -16.84
N ILE A 225 -3.69 -8.94 -15.94
CA ILE A 225 -3.59 -7.63 -15.26
C ILE A 225 -3.47 -6.50 -16.29
N ASN A 226 -2.67 -6.69 -17.34
CA ASN A 226 -2.55 -5.70 -18.40
C ASN A 226 -3.87 -5.43 -19.12
N THR A 227 -4.74 -6.42 -19.32
CA THR A 227 -6.07 -6.19 -19.91
C THR A 227 -7.04 -5.44 -18.98
N LEU A 228 -6.75 -5.40 -17.67
CA LEU A 228 -7.59 -4.76 -16.65
C LEU A 228 -7.16 -3.32 -16.36
N ARG A 229 -5.93 -2.94 -16.73
CA ARG A 229 -5.42 -1.59 -16.54
C ARG A 229 -6.28 -0.59 -17.30
N ALA A 230 -6.83 0.37 -16.57
CA ALA A 230 -7.53 1.49 -17.18
C ALA A 230 -6.59 2.23 -18.13
N LYS A 231 -7.12 2.71 -19.26
CA LYS A 231 -6.38 3.67 -20.08
C LYS A 231 -6.04 4.89 -19.22
N PRO A 232 -4.88 5.55 -19.40
CA PRO A 232 -4.48 6.71 -18.61
C PRO A 232 -5.61 7.74 -18.42
N ARG A 233 -6.26 8.14 -19.53
CA ARG A 233 -7.36 9.12 -19.51
C ARG A 233 -8.56 8.68 -18.71
N ASP A 234 -8.97 7.41 -18.86
CA ASP A 234 -10.11 6.85 -18.13
C ASP A 234 -9.81 6.78 -16.63
N GLY A 235 -8.59 6.33 -16.26
CA GLY A 235 -8.14 6.28 -14.88
C GLY A 235 -8.06 7.67 -14.22
N VAL A 236 -7.57 8.67 -14.94
CA VAL A 236 -7.54 10.06 -14.47
C VAL A 236 -8.95 10.62 -14.31
N SER A 237 -9.86 10.35 -15.25
CA SER A 237 -11.27 10.75 -15.13
C SER A 237 -11.94 10.18 -13.88
N ILE A 238 -11.59 8.94 -13.49
CA ILE A 238 -12.09 8.32 -12.25
C ILE A 238 -11.49 9.01 -11.02
N LEU A 239 -10.18 9.29 -11.02
CA LEU A 239 -9.51 10.03 -9.93
C LEU A 239 -10.07 11.43 -9.73
N SER A 240 -10.37 12.13 -10.83
CA SER A 240 -10.84 13.51 -10.83
C SER A 240 -12.36 13.66 -10.75
N ARG A 241 -13.11 12.56 -10.52
CA ARG A 241 -14.59 12.57 -10.54
C ARG A 241 -15.22 13.60 -9.62
N ASN A 242 -14.61 13.82 -8.45
CA ASN A 242 -14.95 14.93 -7.56
C ASN A 242 -13.97 16.08 -7.83
N ARG A 243 -14.26 16.87 -8.87
CA ARG A 243 -13.32 17.85 -9.44
C ARG A 243 -12.82 18.87 -8.42
N GLU A 244 -13.69 19.40 -7.59
CA GLU A 244 -13.33 20.42 -6.60
C GLU A 244 -12.40 19.86 -5.52
N SER A 245 -12.77 18.74 -4.91
CA SER A 245 -11.97 18.06 -3.88
C SER A 245 -10.62 17.59 -4.43
N TYR A 246 -10.63 17.06 -5.66
CA TYR A 246 -9.42 16.63 -6.36
C TYR A 246 -8.48 17.81 -6.61
N LEU A 247 -8.96 18.91 -7.19
CA LEU A 247 -8.13 20.11 -7.43
C LEU A 247 -7.57 20.69 -6.14
N LYS A 248 -8.38 20.77 -5.08
CA LYS A 248 -7.92 21.25 -3.77
C LYS A 248 -6.76 20.41 -3.24
N SER A 249 -6.92 19.09 -3.26
CA SER A 249 -5.90 18.14 -2.80
C SER A 249 -4.64 18.21 -3.67
N MET A 250 -4.82 18.28 -5.00
CA MET A 250 -3.71 18.33 -5.94
C MET A 250 -2.93 19.64 -5.89
N ARG A 251 -3.56 20.79 -5.63
CA ARG A 251 -2.84 22.07 -5.44
C ARG A 251 -1.88 22.02 -4.27
N GLU A 252 -2.33 21.47 -3.13
CA GLU A 252 -1.49 21.30 -1.96
C GLU A 252 -0.38 20.27 -2.23
N PHE A 253 -0.73 19.12 -2.79
CA PHE A 253 0.22 18.05 -3.08
C PHE A 253 1.30 18.50 -4.08
N CYS A 254 0.89 19.08 -5.21
CA CYS A 254 1.81 19.50 -6.27
C CYS A 254 2.79 20.58 -5.79
N SER A 255 2.37 21.46 -4.86
CA SER A 255 3.26 22.48 -4.30
C SER A 255 4.44 21.93 -3.51
N LYS A 256 4.35 20.68 -3.04
CA LYS A 256 5.33 20.05 -2.14
C LYS A 256 6.15 18.97 -2.82
N PHE A 257 5.57 18.23 -3.76
CA PHE A 257 6.12 16.94 -4.21
C PHE A 257 6.58 16.91 -5.67
N MET A 258 6.43 18.01 -6.41
CA MET A 258 6.79 18.08 -7.83
C MET A 258 8.22 18.60 -7.99
N ARG A 259 9.12 17.69 -8.39
CA ARG A 259 10.53 18.00 -8.65
C ARG A 259 11.20 16.84 -9.40
N PRO A 260 12.25 17.12 -10.19
CA PRO A 260 13.13 16.07 -10.70
C PRO A 260 13.75 15.23 -9.58
N PRO A 261 13.73 13.89 -9.67
CA PRO A 261 14.34 13.02 -8.65
C PRO A 261 15.86 12.90 -8.77
N GLY A 262 16.47 13.32 -9.88
CA GLY A 262 17.88 13.04 -10.18
C GLY A 262 18.11 11.57 -10.51
N ASP A 263 19.34 11.10 -10.33
CA ASP A 263 19.76 9.72 -10.64
C ASP A 263 19.52 8.73 -9.49
N SER A 264 18.97 9.17 -8.35
CA SER A 264 18.74 8.28 -7.21
C SER A 264 17.56 7.32 -7.46
N LEU A 265 17.78 6.02 -7.28
CA LEU A 265 16.70 5.02 -7.40
C LEU A 265 15.66 5.14 -6.28
N PHE A 266 16.08 5.58 -5.09
CA PHE A 266 15.28 5.57 -3.88
C PHE A 266 15.00 6.98 -3.35
N SER A 267 14.31 7.78 -4.16
CA SER A 267 13.83 9.11 -3.76
C SER A 267 12.63 9.09 -2.80
N CYS A 268 12.12 7.88 -2.45
CA CYS A 268 11.00 7.65 -1.54
C CYS A 268 11.46 7.12 -0.18
N GLY A 269 10.51 6.72 0.67
CA GLY A 269 10.78 6.16 2.00
C GLY A 269 11.24 4.70 2.04
N ALA A 270 11.37 4.01 0.90
CA ALA A 270 11.73 2.59 0.86
C ALA A 270 13.11 2.33 1.52
N GLY A 271 13.17 1.40 2.46
CA GLY A 271 14.39 1.11 3.23
C GLY A 271 14.60 1.99 4.47
N HIS A 272 13.72 2.96 4.74
CA HIS A 272 13.66 3.59 6.08
C HIS A 272 12.81 2.78 7.08
N GLY A 273 11.92 1.93 6.57
CA GLY A 273 11.21 0.92 7.35
C GLY A 273 11.67 -0.48 6.96
N ALA A 274 10.99 -1.49 7.50
CA ALA A 274 11.19 -2.87 7.10
C ALA A 274 9.87 -3.52 6.71
N CYS A 275 9.87 -4.18 5.55
CA CYS A 275 8.82 -5.08 5.12
C CYS A 275 9.37 -6.50 5.12
N VAL A 276 8.66 -7.47 5.68
CA VAL A 276 9.08 -8.87 5.72
C VAL A 276 8.04 -9.71 4.98
N ASP A 277 8.48 -10.51 4.01
CA ASP A 277 7.58 -11.45 3.34
C ASP A 277 7.35 -12.72 4.16
N ALA A 278 6.47 -13.59 3.67
CA ALA A 278 6.11 -14.81 4.37
C ALA A 278 7.26 -15.82 4.54
N TYR A 279 8.41 -15.58 3.91
CA TYR A 279 9.55 -16.51 3.86
C TYR A 279 10.80 -15.99 4.59
N GLY A 280 10.68 -14.85 5.27
CA GLY A 280 11.77 -14.26 6.06
C GLY A 280 12.73 -13.38 5.27
N MET A 281 12.31 -12.88 4.10
CA MET A 281 13.07 -11.88 3.36
C MET A 281 12.62 -10.48 3.76
N VAL A 282 13.57 -9.65 4.22
CA VAL A 282 13.36 -8.22 4.46
C VAL A 282 13.52 -7.46 3.15
N GLN A 283 12.58 -6.58 2.86
CA GLN A 283 12.46 -5.80 1.63
C GLN A 283 12.37 -4.29 1.98
N PRO A 284 12.94 -3.40 1.14
CA PRO A 284 12.85 -1.95 1.36
C PRO A 284 11.42 -1.43 1.27
N CYS A 285 10.59 -2.08 0.44
CA CYS A 285 9.15 -1.95 0.42
C CYS A 285 8.52 -3.29 0.03
N LEU A 286 7.26 -3.52 0.42
CA LEU A 286 6.55 -4.79 0.24
C LEU A 286 6.48 -5.31 -1.21
N MET A 287 6.63 -4.40 -2.18
CA MET A 287 6.51 -4.71 -3.61
C MET A 287 7.86 -5.02 -4.28
N LEU A 288 8.98 -4.70 -3.63
CA LEU A 288 10.30 -4.77 -4.25
C LEU A 288 11.03 -6.06 -3.86
N ARG A 289 11.01 -7.02 -4.78
CA ARG A 289 11.55 -8.38 -4.56
C ARG A 289 12.78 -8.70 -5.39
N HIS A 290 13.46 -7.69 -5.93
CA HIS A 290 14.67 -7.89 -6.71
C HIS A 290 15.80 -8.46 -5.83
N PRO A 291 16.52 -9.52 -6.24
CA PRO A 291 17.50 -10.20 -5.38
C PRO A 291 18.61 -9.30 -4.81
N SER A 292 19.03 -8.26 -5.53
CA SER A 292 20.09 -7.35 -5.06
C SER A 292 19.68 -6.38 -3.96
N VAL A 293 18.40 -6.30 -3.61
CA VAL A 293 17.87 -5.31 -2.65
C VAL A 293 17.05 -5.94 -1.53
N VAL A 294 16.99 -7.27 -1.46
CA VAL A 294 16.32 -8.01 -0.39
C VAL A 294 17.36 -8.68 0.53
N TYR A 295 17.02 -8.81 1.80
CA TYR A 295 17.90 -9.32 2.84
C TYR A 295 17.30 -10.57 3.48
N ASN A 296 18.08 -11.65 3.63
CA ASN A 296 17.59 -12.89 4.22
C ASN A 296 17.82 -12.93 5.74
N LEU A 297 16.73 -12.98 6.53
CA LEU A 297 16.83 -13.06 7.99
C LEU A 297 17.40 -14.38 8.51
N LYS A 298 17.45 -15.43 7.70
CA LYS A 298 18.16 -16.68 8.08
C LYS A 298 19.66 -16.48 8.23
N SER A 299 20.22 -15.44 7.60
CA SER A 299 21.64 -15.11 7.64
C SER A 299 21.97 -13.88 8.49
N GLY A 300 21.01 -13.31 9.22
CA GLY A 300 21.26 -12.14 10.06
C GLY A 300 20.05 -11.63 10.82
N SER A 301 19.91 -10.30 10.95
CA SER A 301 18.90 -9.68 11.82
C SER A 301 18.22 -8.48 11.17
N LEU A 302 17.07 -8.11 11.71
CA LEU A 302 16.36 -6.91 11.28
C LEU A 302 17.21 -5.65 11.49
N LYS A 303 18.00 -5.63 12.56
CA LYS A 303 18.93 -4.54 12.86
C LYS A 303 19.97 -4.37 11.75
N ASP A 304 20.63 -5.46 11.34
CA ASP A 304 21.63 -5.42 10.28
C ASP A 304 21.03 -4.96 8.94
N ALA A 305 19.81 -5.43 8.62
CA ALA A 305 19.07 -4.98 7.45
C ALA A 305 18.88 -3.45 7.45
N LEU A 306 18.48 -2.87 8.59
CA LEU A 306 18.16 -1.44 8.72
C LEU A 306 19.38 -0.54 8.86
N THR A 307 20.44 -0.99 9.56
CA THR A 307 21.59 -0.13 9.87
C THR A 307 22.74 -0.24 8.87
N ARG A 308 22.77 -1.32 8.06
CA ARG A 308 23.85 -1.57 7.11
C ARG A 308 23.34 -1.81 5.69
N PHE A 309 22.46 -2.79 5.50
CA PHE A 309 22.07 -3.23 4.16
C PHE A 309 21.22 -2.19 3.42
N PHE A 310 20.12 -1.71 4.01
CA PHE A 310 19.26 -0.72 3.35
C PHE A 310 19.91 0.65 3.12
N PRO A 311 20.76 1.19 4.03
CA PRO A 311 21.56 2.37 3.71
C PRO A 311 22.36 2.20 2.42
N ALA A 312 23.06 1.08 2.24
CA ALA A 312 23.81 0.80 1.02
C ALA A 312 22.90 0.63 -0.23
N VAL A 313 21.75 -0.04 -0.08
CA VAL A 313 20.76 -0.15 -1.17
C VAL A 313 20.25 1.23 -1.60
N ARG A 314 20.02 2.15 -0.64
CA ARG A 314 19.51 3.50 -0.92
C ARG A 314 20.51 4.40 -1.64
N GLU A 315 21.80 4.06 -1.62
CA GLU A 315 22.85 4.76 -2.39
C GLU A 315 22.85 4.38 -3.87
N MET A 316 22.10 3.35 -4.28
CA MET A 316 22.03 2.93 -5.68
C MET A 316 21.50 4.04 -6.59
N LYS A 317 22.15 4.16 -7.75
CA LYS A 317 21.84 5.13 -8.80
C LYS A 317 21.35 4.44 -10.06
N ALA A 318 20.51 5.14 -10.81
CA ALA A 318 20.08 4.74 -12.14
C ALA A 318 21.27 4.75 -13.10
N THR A 319 21.31 3.75 -13.96
CA THR A 319 22.31 3.59 -15.02
C THR A 319 21.66 3.49 -16.40
N ASN A 320 20.35 3.22 -16.45
CA ASN A 320 19.59 3.15 -17.68
C ASN A 320 19.56 4.52 -18.41
N PRO A 321 20.04 4.60 -19.68
CA PRO A 321 20.06 5.85 -20.45
C PRO A 321 18.69 6.51 -20.64
N ASP A 322 17.62 5.74 -20.77
CA ASP A 322 16.26 6.25 -20.92
C ASP A 322 15.77 6.87 -19.60
N TYR A 323 16.12 6.28 -18.46
CA TYR A 323 15.85 6.89 -17.17
C TYR A 323 16.59 8.22 -17.01
N LEU A 324 17.89 8.23 -17.30
CA LEU A 324 18.73 9.41 -17.12
C LEU A 324 18.30 10.57 -18.05
N SER A 325 17.90 10.26 -19.27
CA SER A 325 17.42 11.26 -20.23
C SER A 325 15.99 11.76 -19.94
N ARG A 326 15.16 10.96 -19.26
CA ARG A 326 13.73 11.26 -19.01
C ARG A 326 13.41 11.39 -17.52
N CYS A 327 13.34 10.27 -16.80
CA CYS A 327 12.85 10.18 -15.43
C CYS A 327 13.66 11.03 -14.45
N ALA A 328 14.99 11.04 -14.57
CA ALA A 328 15.88 11.78 -13.69
C ALA A 328 15.62 13.29 -13.69
N ARG A 329 15.07 13.80 -14.79
CA ARG A 329 14.83 15.22 -15.04
C ARG A 329 13.35 15.60 -15.06
N CYS A 330 12.45 14.64 -14.91
CA CYS A 330 11.01 14.85 -14.98
C CYS A 330 10.47 15.46 -13.68
N PHE A 331 9.82 16.64 -13.75
CA PHE A 331 9.27 17.29 -12.56
C PHE A 331 7.98 16.63 -12.02
N LEU A 332 7.40 15.68 -12.76
CA LEU A 332 6.18 14.97 -12.36
C LEU A 332 6.39 13.87 -11.31
N LYS A 333 7.55 13.80 -10.64
CA LYS A 333 7.84 12.70 -9.70
C LYS A 333 6.76 12.53 -8.63
N GLY A 334 6.13 13.62 -8.19
CA GLY A 334 5.02 13.57 -7.24
C GLY A 334 3.80 12.79 -7.76
N LEU A 335 3.46 12.93 -9.05
CA LEU A 335 2.33 12.23 -9.69
C LEU A 335 2.72 10.87 -10.28
N CYS A 336 4.02 10.59 -10.37
CA CYS A 336 4.56 9.43 -11.06
C CYS A 336 4.77 8.25 -10.11
N GLU A 337 4.11 7.13 -10.40
CA GLU A 337 4.24 5.89 -9.64
C GLU A 337 5.43 5.02 -10.05
N THR A 338 6.14 5.36 -11.14
CA THR A 338 7.36 4.63 -11.55
C THR A 338 8.38 4.66 -10.41
N CYS A 339 8.78 3.47 -9.97
CA CYS A 339 9.79 3.24 -8.94
C CYS A 339 10.51 1.90 -9.19
N PRO A 340 11.58 1.58 -8.45
CA PRO A 340 12.31 0.33 -8.65
C PRO A 340 11.44 -0.93 -8.55
N ALA A 341 10.42 -0.94 -7.68
CA ALA A 341 9.48 -2.06 -7.59
C ALA A 341 8.70 -2.26 -8.90
N LYS A 342 8.12 -1.18 -9.44
CA LYS A 342 7.35 -1.24 -10.69
C LYS A 342 8.25 -1.60 -11.88
N SER A 343 9.46 -1.04 -11.94
CA SER A 343 10.44 -1.39 -12.96
C SER A 343 10.81 -2.88 -12.89
N TRP A 344 10.98 -3.43 -11.68
CA TRP A 344 11.21 -4.86 -11.47
C TRP A 344 10.04 -5.71 -11.98
N MET A 345 8.82 -5.33 -11.62
CA MET A 345 7.60 -6.05 -12.00
C MET A 345 7.39 -6.08 -13.52
N GLU A 346 7.72 -4.99 -14.21
CA GLU A 346 7.56 -4.85 -15.66
C GLU A 346 8.75 -5.44 -16.43
N HIS A 347 9.96 -5.00 -16.11
CA HIS A 347 11.15 -5.18 -16.93
C HIS A 347 12.19 -6.11 -16.31
N GLY A 348 12.09 -6.42 -15.01
CA GLY A 348 13.09 -7.20 -14.30
C GLY A 348 14.35 -6.40 -13.95
N THR A 349 14.33 -5.08 -14.10
CA THR A 349 15.40 -4.14 -13.74
C THR A 349 14.94 -3.21 -12.61
N LEU A 350 15.80 -2.30 -12.14
CA LEU A 350 15.44 -1.34 -11.08
C LEU A 350 15.16 0.07 -11.61
N ASP A 351 15.47 0.33 -12.87
CA ASP A 351 15.53 1.68 -13.41
C ASP A 351 15.02 1.83 -14.85
N THR A 352 14.52 0.76 -15.50
CA THR A 352 13.84 0.91 -16.78
C THR A 352 12.52 1.69 -16.58
N PRO A 353 12.30 2.80 -17.31
CA PRO A 353 11.05 3.55 -17.24
C PRO A 353 9.84 2.69 -17.59
N VAL A 354 8.78 2.77 -16.78
CA VAL A 354 7.51 2.08 -17.04
C VAL A 354 6.60 3.00 -17.85
N GLU A 355 6.39 2.70 -19.13
CA GLU A 355 5.65 3.60 -20.04
C GLU A 355 4.21 3.84 -19.61
N TYR A 356 3.49 2.78 -19.22
CA TYR A 356 2.10 2.91 -18.75
C TYR A 356 1.97 3.93 -17.60
N LEU A 357 2.85 3.84 -16.59
CA LEU A 357 2.83 4.76 -15.45
C LEU A 357 3.33 6.16 -15.83
N CYS A 358 4.24 6.26 -16.79
CA CYS A 358 4.67 7.53 -17.36
C CYS A 358 3.50 8.25 -18.04
N GLU A 359 2.73 7.54 -18.87
CA GLU A 359 1.55 8.07 -19.56
C GLU A 359 0.46 8.50 -18.55
N VAL A 360 0.20 7.69 -17.52
CA VAL A 360 -0.72 8.04 -16.42
C VAL A 360 -0.31 9.35 -15.74
N ALA A 361 0.97 9.52 -15.41
CA ALA A 361 1.44 10.75 -14.77
C ALA A 361 1.33 11.97 -15.68
N HIS A 362 1.60 11.82 -16.98
CA HIS A 362 1.46 12.90 -17.96
C HIS A 362 -0.01 13.25 -18.18
N GLU A 363 -0.91 12.27 -18.18
CA GLU A 363 -2.34 12.52 -18.29
C GLU A 363 -2.89 13.28 -17.07
N GLN A 364 -2.46 12.91 -15.86
CA GLN A 364 -2.78 13.70 -14.66
C GLN A 364 -2.25 15.13 -14.78
N ALA A 365 -1.01 15.30 -15.26
CA ALA A 365 -0.42 16.61 -15.42
C ALA A 365 -1.15 17.47 -16.47
N ARG A 366 -1.65 16.87 -17.56
CA ARG A 366 -2.50 17.55 -18.55
C ARG A 366 -3.85 17.95 -17.96
N ASP A 367 -4.53 17.05 -17.26
CA ASP A 367 -5.81 17.33 -16.59
C ASP A 367 -5.70 18.46 -15.55
N LEU A 368 -4.55 18.58 -14.89
CA LEU A 368 -4.25 19.66 -13.94
C LEU A 368 -3.74 20.95 -14.62
N GLY A 369 -3.49 20.95 -15.93
CA GLY A 369 -2.95 22.10 -16.67
C GLY A 369 -1.48 22.42 -16.35
N LEU A 370 -0.71 21.43 -15.88
CA LEU A 370 0.72 21.55 -15.59
C LEU A 370 1.58 21.39 -16.85
N ILE A 371 1.11 20.61 -17.81
CA ILE A 371 1.71 20.45 -19.14
C ILE A 371 0.63 20.56 -20.24
N LEU A 372 1.06 20.91 -21.44
CA LEU A 372 0.23 20.99 -22.64
C LEU A 372 0.17 19.64 -23.36
N GLU A 373 -0.73 19.53 -24.33
CA GLU A 373 -0.81 18.35 -25.20
C GLU A 373 0.50 18.16 -25.97
N GLY A 374 1.02 16.93 -26.00
CA GLY A 374 2.31 16.59 -26.63
C GLY A 374 3.57 17.01 -25.86
N GLU A 375 3.47 17.84 -24.81
CA GLU A 375 4.63 18.16 -23.98
C GLU A 375 5.09 16.96 -23.17
N LYS A 376 6.41 16.74 -23.17
CA LYS A 376 7.09 15.80 -22.30
C LYS A 376 7.58 16.53 -21.07
N ALA A 377 7.18 16.10 -19.88
CA ALA A 377 7.46 16.87 -18.68
C ALA A 377 8.96 16.99 -18.34
N TRP A 378 9.81 16.10 -18.85
CA TRP A 378 11.26 16.21 -18.71
C TRP A 378 11.91 17.24 -19.65
N GLU A 379 11.15 17.80 -20.60
CA GLU A 379 11.58 18.84 -21.54
C GLU A 379 11.09 20.25 -21.15
N VAL A 380 10.10 20.35 -20.25
CA VAL A 380 9.50 21.60 -19.78
C VAL A 380 10.47 22.34 -18.85
N LYS A 381 10.86 23.57 -19.21
CA LYS A 381 11.84 24.38 -18.45
C LYS A 381 11.21 25.30 -17.41
N ASP A 382 9.98 25.75 -17.65
CA ASP A 382 9.23 26.70 -16.81
C ASP A 382 8.32 26.01 -15.77
N TRP A 383 8.59 24.74 -15.47
CA TRP A 383 7.72 23.89 -14.64
C TRP A 383 7.45 24.46 -13.23
N GLU A 384 8.44 25.15 -12.63
CA GLU A 384 8.28 25.80 -11.31
C GLU A 384 7.22 26.91 -11.34
N GLU A 385 7.18 27.73 -12.40
CA GLU A 385 6.15 28.76 -12.57
C GLU A 385 4.78 28.13 -12.75
N ARG A 386 4.69 27.05 -13.53
CA ARG A 386 3.44 26.34 -13.77
C ARG A 386 2.85 25.77 -12.47
N ILE A 387 3.67 25.14 -11.63
CA ILE A 387 3.24 24.68 -10.29
C ILE A 387 2.81 25.87 -9.44
N ARG A 388 3.61 26.95 -9.41
CA ARG A 388 3.29 28.13 -8.59
C ARG A 388 1.95 28.74 -8.99
N ARG A 389 1.69 28.87 -10.29
CA ARG A 389 0.41 29.36 -10.82
C ARG A 389 -0.75 28.42 -10.46
N PHE A 390 -0.55 27.11 -10.60
CA PHE A 390 -1.56 26.11 -10.24
C PHE A 390 -1.89 26.15 -8.73
N SER A 391 -0.87 26.22 -7.88
CA SER A 391 -1.01 26.23 -6.42
C SER A 391 -1.47 27.58 -5.83
N LYS A 392 -1.32 28.71 -6.54
CA LYS A 392 -1.83 30.02 -6.09
C LYS A 392 -3.35 30.12 -6.10
N ASN A 393 -4.05 29.29 -6.89
CA ASN A 393 -5.50 29.27 -6.98
C ASN A 393 -6.18 28.49 -5.83
N ILE A 394 -5.62 28.46 -4.61
CA ILE A 394 -6.29 27.87 -3.45
C ILE A 394 -7.33 28.90 -2.97
N PRO A 395 -8.65 28.64 -3.08
CA PRO A 395 -9.62 29.46 -2.36
C PRO A 395 -9.31 29.34 -0.86
N GLY A 396 -9.13 30.49 -0.22
CA GLY A 396 -8.89 30.59 1.23
C GLY A 396 -10.01 29.99 2.07
#